data_AF-T0R897-F1
#
_entry.id   AF-T0R897-F1
#
_cell.length_a   1.000
_cell.length_b   1.000
_cell.length_c   1.000
_cell.angle_alpha   90.00
_cell.angle_beta   90.00
_cell.angle_gamma   90.00
#
_symmetry.space_group_name_H-M   'P 1'
#
loop_
_entity.id
_entity.type
_entity.pdbx_description
1 polymer ?
#
loop_
_entity_poly.entity_id
_entity_poly.type
_entity_poly.pdbx_seq_one_letter_code
_entity_poly.pdbx_strand_id
1 'polypeptide(L)'
;MQTKDVDSYALVTTPKNNEAPPSETPTNTAPMVSFAKLFSFADTTDKVLLALGTLSSMVLGVAQPLQIVFFGNVVNAFNPTSATGADAFRDSINRTVIQFAIMGAVVLVTGATQIACWNIAAARQTKRLRHAYATAILRQEVGWFDVNEPMQLATRVADTTLIIQEGMGRKVADAINFMTMGLTGIVVGFVYGWDLTLVLLALSPFVAGSGYYMVKTIAAATQGGVEAYAEAGGVAEEALSNIRTIHAFNAMPTVVKNYMAALRKTEAAGVKKGLAVGLGTGGMFFVIFCTYALGLYYGAVRVSTDQITDKCVGSGCYDGGRVIILHGARPGRPWCASHLCGPRGGLQCL
;
A
#
# COMPACT_ATOMS: atom_id res chain seq x y z
N MET A 1 80.43 17.22 -26.67
CA MET A 1 79.45 17.82 -27.60
C MET A 1 78.28 16.85 -27.68
N GLN A 2 77.12 17.31 -27.21
CA GLN A 2 75.77 16.74 -27.35
C GLN A 2 75.44 15.43 -26.60
N THR A 3 74.90 15.62 -25.40
CA THR A 3 73.98 14.74 -24.69
C THR A 3 72.74 14.47 -25.55
N LYS A 4 72.38 13.20 -25.70
CA LYS A 4 71.16 12.75 -26.39
C LYS A 4 70.00 12.92 -25.42
N ASP A 5 69.09 13.85 -25.71
CA ASP A 5 67.93 14.15 -24.89
C ASP A 5 67.05 12.90 -24.70
N VAL A 6 66.96 12.49 -23.44
CA VAL A 6 65.90 11.66 -22.88
C VAL A 6 64.72 12.61 -22.64
N ASP A 7 63.50 12.07 -22.75
CA ASP A 7 62.22 12.70 -22.41
C ASP A 7 61.41 13.38 -23.53
N SER A 8 60.69 12.54 -24.28
CA SER A 8 59.46 12.96 -24.97
C SER A 8 58.26 12.29 -24.29
N TYR A 9 57.75 12.89 -23.22
CA TYR A 9 56.45 12.55 -22.68
C TYR A 9 55.38 13.38 -23.41
N ALA A 10 54.42 12.69 -24.01
CA ALA A 10 53.21 13.33 -24.53
C ALA A 10 52.39 13.85 -23.34
N LEU A 11 52.32 15.17 -23.18
CA LEU A 11 51.37 15.81 -22.27
C LEU A 11 49.95 15.53 -22.78
N VAL A 12 49.29 14.52 -22.21
CA VAL A 12 47.85 14.35 -22.34
C VAL A 12 47.21 15.51 -21.59
N THR A 13 46.56 16.39 -22.34
CA THR A 13 45.74 17.46 -21.79
C THR A 13 44.60 16.84 -20.99
N THR A 14 44.65 16.94 -19.66
CA THR A 14 43.46 16.74 -18.82
C THR A 14 42.40 17.75 -19.25
N PRO A 15 41.19 17.32 -19.66
CA PRO A 15 40.15 18.26 -20.06
C PRO A 15 39.79 19.11 -18.84
N LYS A 16 40.08 20.41 -18.96
CA LYS A 16 39.80 21.43 -17.95
C LYS A 16 38.35 21.90 -18.08
N ASN A 17 37.41 20.95 -18.15
CA ASN A 17 35.98 21.20 -18.08
C ASN A 17 35.40 20.29 -17.00
N ASN A 18 34.72 20.91 -16.03
CA ASN A 18 33.88 20.27 -15.02
C ASN A 18 32.63 19.61 -15.63
N GLU A 19 32.78 18.84 -16.71
CA GLU A 19 31.79 17.85 -17.10
C GLU A 19 32.37 16.51 -16.70
N ALA A 20 31.90 16.02 -15.54
CA ALA A 20 31.92 14.60 -15.26
C ALA A 20 31.44 13.89 -16.54
N PRO A 21 32.09 12.80 -16.98
CA PRO A 21 31.52 11.97 -18.04
C PRO A 21 30.07 11.71 -17.63
N PRO A 22 29.08 11.82 -18.55
CA PRO A 22 27.72 11.51 -18.20
C PRO A 22 27.78 10.14 -17.54
N SER A 23 27.48 10.12 -16.24
CA SER A 23 27.07 8.91 -15.56
C SER A 23 25.86 8.50 -16.35
N GLU A 24 26.05 7.66 -17.37
CA GLU A 24 25.03 6.76 -17.84
C GLU A 24 24.68 5.92 -16.62
N THR A 25 23.81 6.47 -15.78
CA THR A 25 22.92 5.67 -14.96
C THR A 25 22.33 4.69 -15.96
N PRO A 26 22.62 3.38 -15.87
CA PRO A 26 22.01 2.43 -16.76
C PRO A 26 20.52 2.56 -16.48
N THR A 27 19.84 3.28 -17.37
CA THR A 27 18.39 3.38 -17.39
C THR A 27 17.91 2.08 -18.01
N ASN A 28 18.23 0.97 -17.34
CA ASN A 28 17.59 -0.31 -17.55
C ASN A 28 16.20 -0.17 -16.91
N THR A 29 15.33 0.60 -17.56
CA THR A 29 13.90 0.35 -17.53
C THR A 29 13.67 -0.96 -18.25
N ALA A 30 14.10 -2.07 -17.62
CA ALA A 30 13.77 -3.41 -18.08
C ALA A 30 12.26 -3.44 -18.35
N PRO A 31 11.82 -3.87 -19.54
CA PRO A 31 10.41 -3.80 -19.90
C PRO A 31 9.60 -4.55 -18.86
N MET A 32 8.63 -3.87 -18.25
CA MET A 32 7.76 -4.48 -17.24
C MET A 32 7.10 -5.72 -17.84
N VAL A 33 7.26 -6.86 -17.17
CA VAL A 33 6.64 -8.10 -17.61
C VAL A 33 5.13 -7.98 -17.47
N SER A 34 4.39 -8.40 -18.49
CA SER A 34 2.92 -8.46 -18.44
C SER A 34 2.45 -9.30 -17.24
N PHE A 35 1.44 -8.80 -16.50
CA PHE A 35 0.87 -9.48 -15.34
C PHE A 35 0.39 -10.90 -15.66
N ALA A 36 -0.13 -11.14 -16.87
CA ALA A 36 -0.56 -12.46 -17.30
C ALA A 36 0.61 -13.44 -17.51
N LYS A 37 1.78 -12.94 -17.93
CA LYS A 37 3.00 -13.78 -18.06
C LYS A 37 3.55 -14.19 -16.70
N LEU A 38 3.26 -13.44 -15.63
CA LEU A 38 3.65 -13.77 -14.27
C LEU A 38 3.05 -15.11 -13.82
N PHE A 39 1.80 -15.40 -14.22
CA PHE A 39 1.09 -16.65 -13.92
C PHE A 39 1.31 -17.77 -14.95
N SER A 40 2.31 -17.65 -15.84
CA SER A 40 2.56 -18.64 -16.90
C SER A 40 2.93 -20.04 -16.39
N PHE A 41 3.49 -20.15 -15.17
CA PHE A 41 3.87 -21.43 -14.55
C PHE A 41 2.72 -22.12 -13.78
N ALA A 42 1.48 -21.60 -13.88
CA ALA A 42 0.32 -22.11 -13.16
C ALA A 42 -0.16 -23.48 -13.67
N ASP A 43 -0.24 -24.47 -12.77
CA ASP A 43 -0.87 -25.76 -13.07
C ASP A 43 -2.41 -25.69 -13.11
N THR A 44 -3.04 -26.77 -13.55
CA THR A 44 -4.50 -26.98 -13.44
C THR A 44 -4.99 -26.88 -11.99
N THR A 45 -4.27 -27.47 -11.04
CA THR A 45 -4.60 -27.34 -9.61
C THR A 45 -4.42 -25.91 -9.11
N ASP A 46 -3.40 -25.19 -9.60
CA ASP A 46 -3.15 -23.81 -9.17
C ASP A 46 -4.25 -22.89 -9.70
N LYS A 47 -4.73 -23.13 -10.93
CA LYS A 47 -5.90 -22.43 -11.48
C LYS A 47 -7.16 -22.65 -10.64
N VAL A 48 -7.39 -23.86 -10.14
CA VAL A 48 -8.53 -24.15 -9.25
C VAL A 48 -8.38 -23.43 -7.90
N LEU A 49 -7.18 -23.46 -7.30
CA LEU A 49 -6.90 -22.73 -6.06
C LEU A 49 -7.09 -21.22 -6.26
N LEU A 50 -6.62 -20.67 -7.38
CA LEU A 50 -6.80 -19.27 -7.72
C LEU A 50 -8.29 -18.92 -7.90
N ALA A 51 -9.06 -19.75 -8.60
CA ALA A 51 -10.50 -19.54 -8.77
C ALA A 51 -11.28 -19.61 -7.44
N LEU A 52 -10.93 -20.55 -6.56
CA LEU A 52 -11.53 -20.64 -5.23
C LEU A 52 -11.15 -19.42 -4.35
N GLY A 53 -9.88 -19.00 -4.45
CA GLY A 53 -9.36 -17.82 -3.78
C GLY A 53 -10.03 -16.53 -4.24
N THR A 54 -10.25 -16.35 -5.54
CA THR A 54 -10.93 -15.16 -6.09
C THR A 54 -12.40 -15.11 -5.66
N LEU A 55 -13.13 -16.23 -5.71
CA LEU A 55 -14.51 -16.31 -5.23
C LEU A 55 -14.59 -15.95 -3.74
N SER A 56 -13.67 -16.49 -2.93
CA SER A 56 -13.60 -16.18 -1.49
C SER A 56 -13.25 -14.70 -1.24
N SER A 57 -12.33 -14.11 -2.01
CA SER A 57 -12.01 -12.67 -1.96
C SER A 57 -13.22 -11.79 -2.26
N MET A 58 -14.04 -12.18 -3.25
CA MET A 58 -15.25 -11.45 -3.60
C MET A 58 -16.27 -11.49 -2.46
N VAL A 59 -16.51 -12.67 -1.88
CA VAL A 59 -17.43 -12.81 -0.72
C VAL A 59 -16.94 -11.98 0.47
N LEU A 60 -15.64 -12.01 0.77
CA LEU A 60 -15.08 -11.20 1.84
C LEU A 60 -15.23 -9.69 1.56
N GLY A 61 -15.14 -9.28 0.29
CA GLY A 61 -15.29 -7.88 -0.12
C GLY A 61 -16.72 -7.37 0.02
N VAL A 62 -17.70 -8.22 -0.25
CA VAL A 62 -19.14 -7.93 -0.08
C VAL A 62 -19.56 -7.91 1.39
N ALA A 63 -18.90 -8.71 2.24
CA ALA A 63 -19.23 -8.81 3.66
C ALA A 63 -19.07 -7.46 4.41
N GLN A 64 -18.08 -6.64 4.02
CA GLN A 64 -17.82 -5.34 4.65
C GLN A 64 -19.00 -4.35 4.47
N PRO A 65 -19.50 -4.07 3.24
CA PRO A 65 -20.73 -3.27 3.06
C PRO A 65 -21.98 -3.88 3.70
N LEU A 66 -22.12 -5.22 3.67
CA LEU A 66 -23.27 -5.89 4.28
C LEU A 66 -23.31 -5.71 5.81
N GLN A 67 -22.15 -5.76 6.46
CA GLN A 67 -22.04 -5.49 7.90
C GLN A 67 -22.62 -4.12 8.27
N ILE A 68 -22.41 -3.12 7.41
CA ILE A 68 -22.90 -1.76 7.60
C ILE A 68 -24.43 -1.70 7.43
N VAL A 69 -24.98 -2.43 6.46
CA VAL A 69 -26.43 -2.59 6.29
C VAL A 69 -27.08 -3.18 7.53
N PHE A 70 -26.52 -4.25 8.08
CA PHE A 70 -27.03 -4.85 9.31
C PHE A 70 -26.96 -3.90 10.50
N PHE A 71 -25.88 -3.12 10.62
CA PHE A 71 -25.78 -2.10 11.66
C PHE A 71 -26.88 -1.03 11.52
N GLY A 72 -27.20 -0.59 10.30
CA GLY A 72 -28.31 0.35 10.09
C GLY A 72 -29.69 -0.23 10.45
N ASN A 73 -29.91 -1.53 10.20
CA ASN A 73 -31.15 -2.20 10.63
C ASN A 73 -31.28 -2.23 12.15
N VAL A 74 -30.18 -2.45 12.89
CA VAL A 74 -30.16 -2.36 14.36
C VAL A 74 -30.55 -0.96 14.81
N VAL A 75 -29.95 0.08 14.22
CA VAL A 75 -30.26 1.48 14.57
C VAL A 75 -31.74 1.81 14.31
N ASN A 76 -32.30 1.32 13.21
CA ASN A 76 -33.73 1.49 12.91
C ASN A 76 -34.62 0.77 13.94
N ALA A 77 -34.24 -0.42 14.41
CA ALA A 77 -34.99 -1.15 15.43
C ALA A 77 -35.02 -0.41 16.79
N PHE A 78 -33.99 0.40 17.09
CA PHE A 78 -33.95 1.26 18.28
C PHE A 78 -34.74 2.57 18.14
N ASN A 79 -35.30 2.88 16.96
CA ASN A 79 -36.03 4.13 16.74
C ASN A 79 -37.44 4.07 17.40
N PRO A 80 -37.78 5.00 18.31
CA PRO A 80 -39.05 4.96 19.07
C PRO A 80 -40.33 5.02 18.22
N THR A 81 -40.28 5.48 16.97
CA THR A 81 -41.46 5.51 16.07
C THR A 81 -41.94 4.13 15.62
N SER A 82 -41.11 3.08 15.74
CA SER A 82 -41.43 1.70 15.37
C SER A 82 -41.86 0.83 16.55
N ALA A 83 -42.01 1.41 17.75
CA ALA A 83 -42.27 0.69 18.99
C ALA A 83 -43.73 0.20 19.11
N THR A 84 -44.11 -0.77 18.29
CA THR A 84 -45.31 -1.60 18.49
C THR A 84 -44.94 -2.84 19.30
N GLY A 85 -44.75 -2.66 20.61
CA GLY A 85 -44.61 -3.75 21.59
C GLY A 85 -43.19 -4.28 21.85
N ALA A 86 -42.92 -4.68 23.10
CA ALA A 86 -41.62 -5.20 23.55
C ALA A 86 -41.20 -6.50 22.85
N ASP A 87 -42.16 -7.29 22.38
CA ASP A 87 -41.89 -8.58 21.74
C ASP A 87 -41.46 -8.41 20.26
N ALA A 88 -42.05 -7.48 19.52
CA ALA A 88 -41.64 -7.18 18.13
C ALA A 88 -40.21 -6.60 18.05
N PHE A 89 -39.82 -5.82 19.06
CA PHE A 89 -38.45 -5.31 19.22
C PHE A 89 -37.45 -6.44 19.48
N ARG A 90 -37.76 -7.36 20.39
CA ARG A 90 -36.92 -8.53 20.69
C ARG A 90 -36.73 -9.42 19.47
N ASP A 91 -37.80 -9.70 18.72
CA ASP A 91 -37.72 -10.52 17.50
C ASP A 91 -36.85 -9.88 16.42
N SER A 92 -36.99 -8.56 16.22
CA SER A 92 -36.19 -7.82 15.23
C SER A 92 -34.70 -7.82 15.56
N ILE A 93 -34.35 -7.65 16.84
CA ILE A 93 -32.95 -7.70 17.30
C ILE A 93 -32.41 -9.13 17.20
N ASN A 94 -33.16 -10.13 17.68
CA ASN A 94 -32.70 -11.52 17.66
C ASN A 94 -32.42 -12.00 16.24
N ARG A 95 -33.28 -11.63 15.28
CA ARG A 95 -33.07 -11.89 13.85
C ARG A 95 -31.78 -11.25 13.34
N THR A 96 -31.52 -10.01 13.72
CA THR A 96 -30.31 -9.27 13.28
C THR A 96 -29.04 -9.85 13.90
N VAL A 97 -29.07 -10.26 15.18
CA VAL A 97 -27.94 -10.93 15.85
C VAL A 97 -27.58 -12.25 15.17
N ILE A 98 -28.58 -13.07 14.80
CA ILE A 98 -28.37 -14.32 14.07
C ILE A 98 -27.71 -14.05 12.70
N GLN A 99 -28.15 -13.01 11.98
CA GLN A 99 -27.54 -12.61 10.70
C GLN A 99 -26.06 -12.19 10.87
N PHE A 100 -25.74 -11.44 11.94
CA PHE A 100 -24.36 -11.09 12.29
C PHE A 100 -23.50 -12.33 12.59
N ALA A 101 -24.03 -13.29 13.35
CA ALA A 101 -23.32 -14.52 13.69
C ALA A 101 -23.02 -15.36 12.44
N ILE A 102 -24.00 -15.52 11.54
CA ILE A 102 -23.84 -16.26 10.28
C ILE A 102 -22.79 -15.56 9.40
N MET A 103 -22.87 -14.23 9.25
CA MET A 103 -21.90 -13.46 8.49
C MET A 103 -20.48 -13.59 9.06
N GLY A 104 -20.32 -13.54 10.38
CA GLY A 104 -19.04 -13.72 11.05
C GLY A 104 -18.42 -15.10 10.76
N ALA A 105 -19.23 -16.16 10.81
CA ALA A 105 -18.80 -17.51 10.44
C ALA A 105 -18.38 -17.59 8.96
N VAL A 106 -19.16 -16.99 8.06
CA VAL A 106 -18.83 -16.93 6.62
C VAL A 106 -17.49 -16.20 6.41
N VAL A 107 -17.31 -15.02 7.00
CA VAL A 107 -16.08 -14.22 6.89
C VAL A 107 -14.86 -14.98 7.40
N LEU A 108 -14.99 -15.72 8.50
CA LEU A 108 -13.91 -16.54 9.04
C LEU A 108 -13.48 -17.62 8.03
N VAL A 109 -14.44 -18.36 7.49
CA VAL A 109 -14.17 -19.44 6.52
C VAL A 109 -13.63 -18.89 5.21
N THR A 110 -14.25 -17.86 4.64
CA THR A 110 -13.84 -17.28 3.35
C THR A 110 -12.52 -16.53 3.47
N GLY A 111 -12.26 -15.84 4.58
CA GLY A 111 -10.99 -15.15 4.82
C GLY A 111 -9.81 -16.12 4.96
N ALA A 112 -10.01 -17.21 5.72
CA ALA A 112 -9.00 -18.27 5.81
C ALA A 112 -8.75 -18.95 4.46
N THR A 113 -9.83 -19.28 3.73
CA THR A 113 -9.75 -19.91 2.41
C THR A 113 -9.06 -19.00 1.40
N GLN A 114 -9.40 -17.71 1.37
CA GLN A 114 -8.74 -16.72 0.52
C GLN A 114 -7.22 -16.69 0.74
N ILE A 115 -6.79 -16.46 1.99
CA ILE A 115 -5.37 -16.29 2.30
C ILE A 115 -4.62 -17.60 2.03
N ALA A 116 -5.19 -18.74 2.42
CA ALA A 116 -4.58 -20.05 2.21
C ALA A 116 -4.44 -20.38 0.71
N CYS A 117 -5.50 -20.25 -0.08
CA CYS A 117 -5.49 -20.58 -1.50
C CYS A 117 -4.48 -19.74 -2.29
N TRP A 118 -4.45 -18.42 -2.06
CA TRP A 118 -3.51 -17.53 -2.74
C TRP A 118 -2.05 -17.75 -2.32
N ASN A 119 -1.79 -17.95 -1.03
CA ASN A 119 -0.42 -18.21 -0.56
C ASN A 119 0.10 -19.59 -1.02
N ILE A 120 -0.74 -20.63 -1.00
CA ILE A 120 -0.36 -21.96 -1.46
C ILE A 120 -0.11 -21.96 -2.97
N ALA A 121 -0.99 -21.32 -3.77
CA ALA A 121 -0.80 -21.20 -5.21
C ALA A 121 0.49 -20.44 -5.55
N ALA A 122 0.76 -19.32 -4.86
CA ALA A 122 1.99 -18.55 -5.05
C ALA A 122 3.24 -19.38 -4.70
N ALA A 123 3.26 -20.08 -3.56
CA ALA A 123 4.38 -20.91 -3.16
C ALA A 123 4.69 -22.04 -4.15
N ARG A 124 3.66 -22.68 -4.70
CA ARG A 124 3.80 -23.75 -5.71
C ARG A 124 4.37 -23.20 -7.03
N GLN A 125 3.87 -22.05 -7.50
CA GLN A 125 4.36 -21.41 -8.71
C GLN A 125 5.80 -20.91 -8.54
N THR A 126 6.12 -20.27 -7.42
CA THR A 126 7.48 -19.82 -7.12
C THR A 126 8.46 -20.97 -7.03
N LYS A 127 8.07 -22.12 -6.47
CA LYS A 127 8.93 -23.33 -6.48
C LYS A 127 9.29 -23.77 -7.91
N ARG A 128 8.32 -23.78 -8.83
CA ARG A 128 8.56 -24.13 -10.24
C ARG A 128 9.39 -23.08 -10.96
N LEU A 129 9.09 -21.81 -10.73
CA LEU A 129 9.84 -20.68 -11.27
C LEU A 129 11.30 -20.76 -10.82
N ARG A 130 11.55 -20.99 -9.53
CA ARG A 130 12.91 -21.10 -8.97
C ARG A 130 13.68 -22.29 -9.57
N HIS A 131 13.01 -23.42 -9.77
CA HIS A 131 13.61 -24.58 -10.44
C HIS A 131 13.97 -24.28 -11.91
N ALA A 132 13.05 -23.69 -12.67
CA ALA A 132 13.29 -23.31 -14.06
C ALA A 132 14.39 -22.24 -14.18
N TYR A 133 14.39 -21.26 -13.28
CA TYR A 133 15.37 -20.18 -13.26
C TYR A 133 16.78 -20.68 -12.92
N ALA A 134 16.91 -21.54 -11.90
CA ALA A 134 18.18 -22.17 -11.58
C ALA A 134 18.69 -23.07 -12.72
N THR A 135 17.80 -23.83 -13.35
CA THR A 135 18.16 -24.68 -14.52
C THR A 135 18.62 -23.84 -15.70
N ALA A 136 17.97 -22.70 -15.96
CA ALA A 136 18.35 -21.79 -17.03
C ALA A 136 19.72 -21.15 -16.80
N ILE A 137 20.02 -20.76 -15.56
CA ILE A 137 21.33 -20.21 -15.18
C ILE A 137 22.44 -21.25 -15.39
N LEU A 138 22.24 -22.49 -14.94
CA LEU A 138 23.25 -23.55 -15.09
C LEU A 138 23.53 -23.96 -16.54
N ARG A 139 22.66 -23.57 -17.49
CA ARG A 139 22.83 -23.82 -18.93
C ARG A 139 23.48 -22.66 -19.68
N GLN A 140 23.80 -21.56 -19.00
CA GLN A 140 24.48 -20.42 -19.62
C GLN A 140 25.94 -20.75 -19.95
N GLU A 141 26.45 -20.09 -20.99
CA GLU A 141 27.84 -20.22 -21.40
C GLU A 141 28.80 -19.56 -20.39
N VAL A 142 30.06 -19.99 -20.39
CA VAL A 142 31.09 -19.46 -19.46
C VAL A 142 31.26 -17.95 -19.61
N GLY A 143 31.19 -17.41 -20.84
CA GLY A 143 31.27 -15.97 -21.09
C GLY A 143 30.15 -15.14 -20.44
N TRP A 144 28.99 -15.75 -20.15
CA TRP A 144 27.92 -15.08 -19.39
C TRP A 144 28.29 -14.94 -17.91
N PHE A 145 29.00 -15.92 -17.34
CA PHE A 145 29.50 -15.87 -15.97
C PHE A 145 30.71 -14.94 -15.80
N ASP A 146 31.47 -14.67 -16.87
CA ASP A 146 32.56 -13.68 -16.83
C ASP A 146 32.04 -12.23 -16.68
N VAL A 147 30.82 -11.97 -17.16
CA VAL A 147 30.16 -10.65 -17.06
C VAL A 147 29.30 -10.52 -15.81
N ASN A 148 28.83 -11.64 -15.23
CA ASN A 148 27.92 -11.64 -14.09
C ASN A 148 28.60 -12.18 -12.83
N GLU A 149 28.61 -11.38 -11.76
CA GLU A 149 29.24 -11.78 -10.50
C GLU A 149 28.53 -13.00 -9.87
N PRO A 150 29.21 -14.17 -9.75
CA PRO A 150 28.57 -15.42 -9.35
C PRO A 150 28.06 -15.39 -7.91
N MET A 151 28.71 -14.61 -7.03
CA MET A 151 28.33 -14.46 -5.62
C MET A 151 26.99 -13.72 -5.47
N GLN A 152 26.75 -12.71 -6.31
CA GLN A 152 25.47 -11.99 -6.29
C GLN A 152 24.34 -12.80 -6.92
N LEU A 153 24.65 -13.69 -7.87
CA LEU A 153 23.65 -14.40 -8.65
C LEU A 153 22.75 -15.31 -7.81
N ALA A 154 23.33 -16.07 -6.88
CA ALA A 154 22.56 -16.96 -6.00
C ALA A 154 21.58 -16.17 -5.10
N THR A 155 22.03 -15.04 -4.56
CA THR A 155 21.21 -14.14 -3.75
C THR A 155 20.12 -13.48 -4.60
N ARG A 156 20.46 -12.97 -5.79
CA ARG A 156 19.48 -12.39 -6.74
C ARG A 156 18.38 -13.38 -7.10
N VAL A 157 18.72 -14.67 -7.28
CA VAL A 157 17.74 -15.73 -7.55
C VAL A 157 16.77 -15.90 -6.37
N ALA A 158 17.29 -15.96 -5.14
CA ALA A 158 16.46 -16.09 -3.96
C ALA A 158 15.55 -14.86 -3.76
N ASP A 159 16.11 -13.66 -3.80
CA ASP A 159 15.38 -12.42 -3.52
C ASP A 159 14.34 -12.12 -4.60
N THR A 160 14.70 -12.25 -5.88
CA THR A 160 13.77 -11.98 -6.99
C THR A 160 12.58 -12.94 -6.95
N THR A 161 12.82 -14.23 -6.64
CA THR A 161 11.75 -15.22 -6.56
C THR A 161 10.84 -15.00 -5.34
N LEU A 162 11.38 -14.52 -4.22
CA LEU A 162 10.59 -14.14 -3.04
C LEU A 162 9.72 -12.91 -3.32
N ILE A 163 10.26 -11.86 -3.94
CA ILE A 163 9.49 -10.65 -4.32
C ILE A 163 8.33 -11.03 -5.25
N ILE A 164 8.58 -11.91 -6.22
CA ILE A 164 7.53 -12.43 -7.11
C ILE A 164 6.47 -13.22 -6.32
N GLN A 165 6.88 -14.04 -5.35
CA GLN A 165 5.95 -14.80 -4.50
C GLN A 165 5.03 -13.88 -3.68
N GLU A 166 5.59 -12.84 -3.06
CA GLU A 166 4.83 -11.86 -2.29
C GLU A 166 3.84 -11.10 -3.18
N GLY A 167 4.27 -10.73 -4.39
CA GLY A 167 3.45 -10.03 -5.38
C GLY A 167 2.29 -10.87 -5.91
N MET A 168 2.50 -12.16 -6.18
CA MET A 168 1.47 -13.08 -6.70
C MET A 168 0.52 -13.63 -5.62
N GLY A 169 0.94 -13.62 -4.36
CA GLY A 169 0.21 -14.22 -3.26
C GLY A 169 -0.93 -13.34 -2.74
N ARG A 170 -0.94 -13.09 -1.44
CA ARG A 170 -1.99 -12.34 -0.75
C ARG A 170 -2.32 -10.98 -1.38
N LYS A 171 -1.33 -10.26 -1.91
CA LYS A 171 -1.52 -8.90 -2.45
C LYS A 171 -2.54 -8.84 -3.59
N VAL A 172 -2.57 -9.84 -4.47
CA VAL A 172 -3.57 -9.92 -5.55
C VAL A 172 -4.97 -10.17 -4.96
N ALA A 173 -5.06 -11.03 -3.95
CA ALA A 173 -6.31 -11.33 -3.25
C ALA A 173 -6.88 -10.07 -2.58
N ASP A 174 -6.03 -9.30 -1.90
CA ASP A 174 -6.40 -8.04 -1.24
C ASP A 174 -6.84 -6.99 -2.27
N ALA A 175 -6.16 -6.90 -3.43
CA ALA A 175 -6.58 -6.02 -4.52
C ALA A 175 -7.99 -6.35 -5.04
N ILE A 176 -8.29 -7.64 -5.26
CA ILE A 176 -9.63 -8.09 -5.68
C ILE A 176 -10.67 -7.81 -4.60
N ASN A 177 -10.31 -8.02 -3.33
CA ASN A 177 -11.17 -7.72 -2.19
C ASN A 177 -11.54 -6.22 -2.15
N PHE A 178 -10.56 -5.33 -2.27
CA PHE A 178 -10.79 -3.88 -2.26
C PHE A 178 -11.58 -3.39 -3.48
N MET A 179 -11.32 -3.94 -4.67
CA MET A 179 -12.13 -3.64 -5.86
C MET A 179 -13.58 -4.06 -5.65
N THR A 180 -13.81 -5.27 -5.14
CA THR A 180 -15.16 -5.79 -4.88
C THR A 180 -15.87 -5.00 -3.80
N MET A 181 -15.16 -4.65 -2.71
CA MET A 181 -15.68 -3.81 -1.64
C MET A 181 -16.09 -2.43 -2.17
N GLY A 182 -15.27 -1.84 -3.03
CA GLY A 182 -15.55 -0.54 -3.62
C GLY A 182 -16.79 -0.55 -4.51
N LEU A 183 -16.91 -1.53 -5.41
CA LEU A 183 -18.08 -1.70 -6.28
C LEU A 183 -19.34 -1.96 -5.46
N THR A 184 -19.26 -2.88 -4.50
CA THR A 184 -20.41 -3.26 -3.65
C THR A 184 -20.85 -2.09 -2.79
N GLY A 185 -19.92 -1.31 -2.22
CA GLY A 185 -20.23 -0.13 -1.42
C GLY A 185 -20.98 0.94 -2.22
N ILE A 186 -20.56 1.21 -3.45
CA ILE A 186 -21.25 2.14 -4.35
C ILE A 186 -22.66 1.64 -4.69
N VAL A 187 -22.80 0.35 -5.04
CA VAL A 187 -24.11 -0.26 -5.38
C VAL A 187 -25.06 -0.20 -4.19
N VAL A 188 -24.63 -0.65 -3.01
CA VAL A 188 -25.43 -0.58 -1.77
C VAL A 188 -25.81 0.86 -1.46
N GLY A 189 -24.87 1.80 -1.64
CA GLY A 189 -25.14 3.22 -1.52
C GLY A 189 -26.31 3.69 -2.40
N PHE A 190 -26.26 3.45 -3.71
CA PHE A 190 -27.31 3.90 -4.63
C PHE A 190 -28.67 3.25 -4.36
N VAL A 191 -28.69 1.98 -3.95
CA VAL A 191 -29.92 1.26 -3.59
C VAL A 191 -30.58 1.88 -2.36
N TYR A 192 -29.79 2.20 -1.33
CA TYR A 192 -30.33 2.81 -0.12
C TYR A 192 -30.57 4.30 -0.28
N GLY A 193 -29.91 5.08 -1.11
CA GLY A 193 -30.27 6.50 -1.20
C GLY A 193 -29.39 7.30 -2.12
N TRP A 194 -29.86 7.44 -3.36
CA TRP A 194 -29.14 8.07 -4.45
C TRP A 194 -28.67 9.51 -4.15
N ASP A 195 -29.49 10.32 -3.48
CA ASP A 195 -29.21 11.74 -3.25
C ASP A 195 -28.02 11.93 -2.27
N LEU A 196 -28.12 11.33 -1.08
CA LEU A 196 -27.02 11.35 -0.10
C LEU A 196 -25.75 10.70 -0.68
N THR A 197 -25.86 9.61 -1.45
CA THR A 197 -24.67 9.02 -2.08
C THR A 197 -23.97 9.91 -3.08
N LEU A 198 -24.72 10.69 -3.88
CA LEU A 198 -24.10 11.61 -4.84
C LEU A 198 -23.28 12.67 -4.12
N VAL A 199 -23.79 13.21 -3.01
CA VAL A 199 -23.05 14.15 -2.16
C VAL A 199 -21.78 13.51 -1.60
N LEU A 200 -21.88 12.27 -1.10
CA LEU A 200 -20.72 11.54 -0.56
C LEU A 200 -19.70 11.17 -1.65
N LEU A 201 -20.15 10.83 -2.86
CA LEU A 201 -19.30 10.55 -4.01
C LEU A 201 -18.60 11.81 -4.52
N ALA A 202 -19.25 12.97 -4.50
CA ALA A 202 -18.63 14.25 -4.83
C ALA A 202 -17.49 14.62 -3.86
N LEU A 203 -17.57 14.20 -2.60
CA LEU A 203 -16.51 14.38 -1.60
C LEU A 203 -15.39 13.34 -1.71
N SER A 204 -15.63 12.19 -2.33
CA SER A 204 -14.63 11.11 -2.50
C SER A 204 -13.35 11.53 -3.24
N PRO A 205 -13.38 12.25 -4.39
CA PRO A 205 -12.17 12.70 -5.06
C PRO A 205 -11.36 13.70 -4.23
N PHE A 206 -11.99 14.45 -3.33
CA PHE A 206 -11.29 15.37 -2.44
C PHE A 206 -10.43 14.61 -1.42
N VAL A 207 -10.97 13.54 -0.84
CA VAL A 207 -10.22 12.64 0.06
C VAL A 207 -9.14 11.86 -0.70
N ALA A 208 -9.46 11.37 -1.90
CA ALA A 208 -8.48 10.67 -2.74
C ALA A 208 -7.32 11.58 -3.14
N GLY A 209 -7.62 12.84 -3.50
CA GLY A 209 -6.63 13.86 -3.81
C GLY A 209 -5.71 14.14 -2.63
N SER A 210 -6.26 14.40 -1.44
CA SER A 210 -5.44 14.65 -0.24
C SER A 210 -4.55 13.45 0.12
N GLY A 211 -5.07 12.23 0.02
CA GLY A 211 -4.31 11.00 0.20
C GLY A 211 -3.18 10.85 -0.82
N TYR A 212 -3.44 11.14 -2.10
CA TYR A 212 -2.42 11.11 -3.15
C TYR A 212 -1.30 12.12 -2.88
N TYR A 213 -1.63 13.37 -2.53
CA TYR A 213 -0.64 14.37 -2.16
C TYR A 213 0.20 13.92 -0.96
N MET A 214 -0.42 13.33 0.06
CA MET A 214 0.29 12.79 1.22
C MET A 214 1.28 11.68 0.83
N VAL A 215 0.84 10.66 0.08
CA VAL A 215 1.73 9.56 -0.35
C VAL A 215 2.89 10.12 -1.19
N LYS A 216 2.61 11.07 -2.08
CA LYS A 216 3.64 11.72 -2.90
C LYS A 216 4.65 12.52 -2.07
N THR A 217 4.20 13.30 -1.08
CA THR A 217 5.11 14.09 -0.23
C THR A 217 5.94 13.20 0.67
N ILE A 218 5.37 12.13 1.22
CA ILE A 218 6.10 11.14 2.03
C ILE A 218 7.12 10.40 1.18
N ALA A 219 6.77 9.99 -0.04
CA ALA A 219 7.69 9.31 -0.96
C ALA A 219 8.87 10.22 -1.32
N ALA A 220 8.59 11.46 -1.74
CA ALA A 220 9.64 12.44 -2.07
C ALA A 220 10.54 12.77 -0.87
N ALA A 221 9.95 12.96 0.32
CA ALA A 221 10.72 13.23 1.54
C ALA A 221 11.55 12.01 1.99
N THR A 222 11.05 10.79 1.74
CA THR A 222 11.80 9.56 2.02
C THR A 222 12.98 9.42 1.07
N GLN A 223 12.78 9.65 -0.22
CA GLN A 223 13.84 9.58 -1.21
C GLN A 223 14.94 10.61 -0.93
N GLY A 224 14.58 11.88 -0.66
CA GLY A 224 15.56 12.90 -0.29
C GLY A 224 16.32 12.58 1.01
N GLY A 225 15.67 11.87 1.95
CA GLY A 225 16.34 11.36 3.15
C GLY A 225 17.35 10.25 2.86
N VAL A 226 17.04 9.35 1.92
CA VAL A 226 17.95 8.29 1.47
C VAL A 226 19.15 8.90 0.73
N GLU A 227 18.93 9.89 -0.13
CA GLU A 227 20.00 10.58 -0.86
C GLU A 227 20.97 11.32 0.08
N ALA A 228 20.44 12.08 1.06
CA ALA A 228 21.28 12.75 2.06
C ALA A 228 22.07 11.75 2.93
N TYR A 229 21.46 10.60 3.25
CA TYR A 229 22.14 9.53 4.00
C TYR A 229 23.21 8.85 3.14
N ALA A 230 23.00 8.71 1.84
CA ALA A 230 23.99 8.15 0.92
C ALA A 230 25.25 9.03 0.82
N GLU A 231 25.11 10.36 0.85
CA GLU A 231 26.26 11.29 0.91
C GLU A 231 27.10 11.06 2.18
N ALA A 232 26.45 10.95 3.35
CA ALA A 232 27.14 10.66 4.61
C ALA A 232 27.76 9.25 4.63
N GLY A 233 27.05 8.28 4.06
CA GLY A 233 27.52 6.90 3.87
C GLY A 233 28.78 6.83 3.02
N GLY A 234 28.84 7.58 1.91
CA GLY A 234 30.03 7.65 1.05
C GLY A 234 31.27 8.19 1.77
N VAL A 235 31.11 9.23 2.60
CA VAL A 235 32.21 9.76 3.43
C VAL A 235 32.69 8.72 4.46
N ALA A 236 31.76 7.96 5.06
CA ALA A 236 32.11 6.91 5.99
C ALA A 236 32.79 5.72 5.30
N GLU A 237 32.32 5.34 4.11
CA GLU A 237 32.87 4.26 3.31
C GLU A 237 34.30 4.58 2.85
N GLU A 238 34.55 5.79 2.33
CA GLU A 238 35.89 6.26 1.98
C GLU A 238 36.84 6.22 3.18
N ALA A 239 36.35 6.66 4.35
CA ALA A 239 37.12 6.68 5.58
C ALA A 239 37.47 5.27 6.09
N LEU A 240 36.50 4.35 6.09
CA LEU A 240 36.69 2.99 6.57
C LEU A 240 37.56 2.17 5.62
N SER A 241 37.39 2.36 4.31
CA SER A 241 38.20 1.70 3.28
C SER A 241 39.69 2.12 3.39
N ASN A 242 39.96 3.38 3.78
CA ASN A 242 41.31 3.95 3.85
C ASN A 242 41.81 4.17 5.29
N ILE A 243 41.33 3.39 6.26
CA ILE A 243 41.59 3.62 7.69
C ILE A 243 43.09 3.64 8.05
N ARG A 244 43.90 2.81 7.38
CA ARG A 244 45.37 2.77 7.61
C ARG A 244 46.04 4.08 7.21
N THR A 245 45.61 4.68 6.10
CA THR A 245 46.13 5.95 5.60
C THR A 245 45.75 7.09 6.54
N ILE A 246 44.50 7.12 6.99
CA ILE A 246 44.01 8.14 7.93
C ILE A 246 44.77 8.05 9.25
N HIS A 247 45.05 6.84 9.74
CA HIS A 247 45.83 6.63 10.96
C HIS A 247 47.29 7.05 10.77
N ALA A 248 47.91 6.72 9.62
CA ALA A 248 49.30 7.09 9.32
C ALA A 248 49.51 8.61 9.30
N PHE A 249 48.53 9.37 8.81
CA PHE A 249 48.56 10.84 8.79
C PHE A 249 47.95 11.50 10.05
N ASN A 250 47.51 10.71 11.04
CA ASN A 250 46.81 11.19 12.24
C ASN A 250 45.61 12.13 11.92
N ALA A 251 44.90 11.84 10.82
CA ALA A 251 43.84 12.70 10.28
C ALA A 251 42.42 12.33 10.77
N MET A 252 42.30 11.42 11.74
CA MET A 252 41.01 11.01 12.33
C MET A 252 40.10 12.18 12.76
N PRO A 253 40.58 13.23 13.48
CA PRO A 253 39.69 14.31 13.90
C PRO A 253 39.10 15.09 12.71
N THR A 254 39.86 15.24 11.63
CA THR A 254 39.40 15.91 10.39
C THR A 254 38.32 15.09 9.70
N VAL A 255 38.51 13.78 9.59
CA VAL A 255 37.54 12.87 8.96
C VAL A 255 36.25 12.82 9.76
N VAL A 256 36.33 12.74 11.10
CA VAL A 256 35.16 12.81 11.98
C VAL A 256 34.40 14.12 11.81
N LYS A 257 35.11 15.26 11.69
CA LYS A 257 34.49 16.56 11.43
C LYS A 257 33.74 16.58 10.10
N ASN A 258 34.31 16.00 9.04
CA ASN A 258 33.66 15.91 7.73
C ASN A 258 32.41 15.03 7.78
N TYR A 259 32.49 13.89 8.47
CA TYR A 259 31.33 13.02 8.69
C TYR A 259 30.22 13.71 9.50
N MET A 260 30.57 14.44 10.56
CA MET A 260 29.60 15.26 11.31
C MET A 260 28.95 16.34 10.44
N ALA A 261 29.68 16.96 9.52
CA ALA A 261 29.13 17.94 8.60
C ALA A 261 28.11 17.32 7.62
N ALA A 262 28.40 16.12 7.10
CA ALA A 262 27.47 15.36 6.26
C ALA A 262 26.22 14.89 7.04
N LEU A 263 26.41 14.47 8.30
CA LEU A 263 25.31 14.08 9.18
C LEU A 263 24.35 15.24 9.50
N ARG A 264 24.84 16.48 9.64
CA ARG A 264 23.94 17.63 9.85
C ARG A 264 22.98 17.86 8.69
N LYS A 265 23.42 17.62 7.45
CA LYS A 265 22.53 17.68 6.27
C LYS A 265 21.45 16.60 6.34
N THR A 266 21.86 15.39 6.73
CA THR A 266 20.96 14.24 6.94
C THR A 266 19.93 14.52 8.03
N GLU A 267 20.36 15.10 9.16
CA GLU A 267 19.50 15.50 10.27
C GLU A 267 18.44 16.52 9.82
N ALA A 268 18.86 17.58 9.12
CA ALA A 268 17.95 18.59 8.59
C ALA A 268 16.92 18.00 7.60
N ALA A 269 17.36 17.09 6.72
CA ALA A 269 16.46 16.36 5.82
C ALA A 269 15.48 15.45 6.59
N GLY A 270 15.95 14.79 7.64
CA GLY A 270 15.14 13.98 8.55
C GLY A 270 14.07 14.77 9.29
N VAL A 271 14.42 15.95 9.82
CA VAL A 271 13.46 16.87 10.46
C VAL A 271 12.40 17.34 9.48
N LYS A 272 12.81 17.74 8.26
CA LYS A 272 11.87 18.14 7.19
C LYS A 272 10.93 17.00 6.79
N LYS A 273 11.45 15.77 6.69
CA LYS A 273 10.65 14.56 6.45
C LYS A 273 9.64 14.32 7.57
N GLY A 274 10.08 14.39 8.83
CA GLY A 274 9.21 14.23 10.00
C GLY A 274 8.04 15.23 9.99
N LEU A 275 8.33 16.51 9.74
CA LEU A 275 7.32 17.55 9.61
C LEU A 275 6.38 17.31 8.41
N ALA A 276 6.91 16.91 7.25
CA ALA A 276 6.09 16.62 6.07
C ALA A 276 5.15 15.43 6.29
N VAL A 277 5.62 14.36 6.97
CA VAL A 277 4.81 13.20 7.33
C VAL A 277 3.73 13.59 8.34
N GLY A 278 4.10 14.35 9.38
CA GLY A 278 3.17 14.80 10.42
C GLY A 278 2.06 15.70 9.87
N LEU A 279 2.43 16.74 9.10
CA LEU A 279 1.47 17.64 8.46
C LEU A 279 0.62 16.94 7.40
N GLY A 280 1.21 16.05 6.59
CA GLY A 280 0.48 15.27 5.59
C GLY A 280 -0.56 14.34 6.22
N THR A 281 -0.16 13.62 7.26
CA THR A 281 -1.05 12.70 7.99
C THR A 281 -2.15 13.46 8.72
N GLY A 282 -1.81 14.54 9.44
CA GLY A 282 -2.78 15.40 10.12
C GLY A 282 -3.77 16.05 9.15
N GLY A 283 -3.27 16.54 8.00
CA GLY A 283 -4.11 17.12 6.95
C GLY A 283 -5.08 16.10 6.35
N MET A 284 -4.65 14.86 6.13
CA MET A 284 -5.52 13.78 5.66
C MET A 284 -6.65 13.50 6.67
N PHE A 285 -6.32 13.34 7.96
CA PHE A 285 -7.32 13.12 9.01
C PHE A 285 -8.30 14.29 9.14
N PHE A 286 -7.80 15.53 9.06
CA PHE A 286 -8.65 16.72 9.07
C PHE A 286 -9.68 16.68 7.95
N VAL A 287 -9.25 16.41 6.71
CA VAL A 287 -10.16 16.28 5.56
C VAL A 287 -11.18 15.17 5.77
N ILE A 288 -10.77 14.01 6.30
CA ILE A 288 -11.68 12.90 6.61
C ILE A 288 -12.77 13.35 7.59
N PHE A 289 -12.39 13.98 8.72
CA PHE A 289 -13.35 14.48 9.70
C PHE A 289 -14.27 15.57 9.15
N CYS A 290 -13.76 16.48 8.32
CA CYS A 290 -14.60 17.46 7.63
C CYS A 290 -15.65 16.78 6.74
N THR A 291 -15.27 15.74 5.98
CA THR A 291 -16.26 15.00 5.17
C THR A 291 -17.26 14.20 6.01
N TYR A 292 -16.89 13.78 7.23
CA TYR A 292 -17.81 13.15 8.17
C TYR A 292 -18.80 14.15 8.73
N ALA A 293 -18.33 15.33 9.15
CA ALA A 293 -19.18 16.41 9.62
C ALA A 293 -20.19 16.84 8.55
N LEU A 294 -19.74 17.07 7.30
CA LEU A 294 -20.62 17.42 6.19
C LEU A 294 -21.62 16.31 5.85
N GLY A 295 -21.17 15.05 5.81
CA GLY A 295 -22.03 13.91 5.51
C GLY A 295 -23.12 13.70 6.57
N LEU A 296 -22.78 13.82 7.85
CA LEU A 296 -23.73 13.72 8.95
C LEU A 296 -24.66 14.93 9.03
N TYR A 297 -24.15 16.15 8.79
CA TYR A 297 -24.98 17.37 8.77
C TYR A 297 -26.04 17.30 7.66
N TYR A 298 -25.64 16.98 6.43
CA TYR A 298 -26.57 16.85 5.31
C TYR A 298 -27.56 15.69 5.53
N GLY A 299 -27.08 14.56 6.05
CA GLY A 299 -27.93 13.43 6.45
C GLY A 299 -28.96 13.81 7.52
N ALA A 300 -28.56 14.55 8.54
CA ALA A 300 -29.45 15.00 9.62
C ALA A 300 -30.52 15.98 9.11
N VAL A 301 -30.16 16.92 8.23
CA VAL A 301 -31.12 17.84 7.61
C VAL A 301 -32.17 17.05 6.82
N ARG A 302 -31.76 16.09 5.98
CA ARG A 302 -32.69 15.24 5.22
C ARG A 302 -33.63 14.42 6.11
N VAL A 303 -33.09 13.78 7.15
CA VAL A 303 -33.90 13.03 8.12
C VAL A 303 -34.89 13.96 8.84
N SER A 304 -34.46 15.18 9.21
CA SER A 304 -35.36 16.14 9.87
C SER A 304 -36.50 16.59 8.96
N THR A 305 -36.25 16.81 7.67
CA THR A 305 -37.29 17.20 6.71
C THR A 305 -38.29 16.07 6.46
N ASP A 306 -37.81 14.83 6.29
CA ASP A 306 -38.65 13.66 5.96
C ASP A 306 -39.40 13.06 7.17
N GLN A 307 -38.95 13.29 8.40
CA GLN A 307 -39.56 12.72 9.62
C GLN A 307 -40.38 13.75 10.41
N ILE A 308 -40.04 15.05 10.33
CA ILE A 308 -40.64 16.10 11.18
C ILE A 308 -41.58 17.00 10.37
N THR A 309 -41.24 17.37 9.12
CA THR A 309 -42.00 18.36 8.34
C THR A 309 -43.09 17.73 7.48
N ASP A 310 -42.74 16.73 6.66
CA ASP A 310 -43.70 15.94 5.88
C ASP A 310 -43.60 14.49 6.34
N LYS A 311 -44.65 13.93 6.95
CA LYS A 311 -44.68 12.50 7.32
C LYS A 311 -44.68 11.67 6.05
N CYS A 312 -43.49 11.36 5.55
CA CYS A 312 -43.31 10.54 4.37
C CYS A 312 -43.82 9.12 4.67
N VAL A 313 -44.86 8.68 3.96
CA VAL A 313 -45.42 7.31 4.04
C VAL A 313 -45.12 6.62 2.72
N GLY A 314 -43.90 6.08 2.58
CA GLY A 314 -43.46 5.41 1.36
C GLY A 314 -42.08 4.76 1.46
N SER A 315 -41.66 4.01 0.43
CA SER A 315 -40.37 3.30 0.37
C SER A 315 -39.15 4.22 0.20
N GLY A 316 -39.37 5.54 0.06
CA GLY A 316 -38.34 6.55 -0.20
C GLY A 316 -37.84 7.34 1.02
N CYS A 317 -38.44 7.16 2.19
CA CYS A 317 -38.18 8.03 3.34
C CYS A 317 -36.80 7.76 3.97
N TYR A 318 -36.10 8.82 4.38
CA TYR A 318 -34.80 8.73 5.04
C TYR A 318 -34.95 8.47 6.54
N ASP A 319 -34.35 7.38 7.02
CA ASP A 319 -34.22 7.03 8.45
C ASP A 319 -32.76 7.14 8.93
N GLY A 320 -32.56 7.26 10.24
CA GLY A 320 -31.24 7.33 10.87
C GLY A 320 -30.32 6.17 10.50
N GLY A 321 -30.86 4.94 10.41
CA GLY A 321 -30.11 3.78 9.94
C GLY A 321 -29.71 3.89 8.46
N ARG A 322 -30.57 4.44 7.61
CA ARG A 322 -30.30 4.65 6.17
C ARG A 322 -29.15 5.64 5.96
N VAL A 323 -29.08 6.70 6.76
CA VAL A 323 -27.97 7.67 6.73
C VAL A 323 -26.65 7.03 7.17
N ILE A 324 -26.67 6.22 8.22
CA ILE A 324 -25.47 5.49 8.70
C ILE A 324 -25.01 4.47 7.66
N ILE A 325 -25.94 3.77 7.00
CA ILE A 325 -25.63 2.82 5.93
C ILE A 325 -24.91 3.52 4.79
N LEU A 326 -25.44 4.65 4.35
CA LEU A 326 -24.90 5.44 3.25
C LEU A 326 -23.53 6.05 3.61
N HIS A 327 -23.33 6.45 4.86
CA HIS A 327 -22.05 6.97 5.34
C HIS A 327 -20.98 5.88 5.53
N GLY A 328 -21.40 4.67 5.88
CA GLY A 328 -20.51 3.51 6.02
C GLY A 328 -20.13 2.87 4.68
N ALA A 329 -21.04 2.86 3.70
CA ALA A 329 -20.84 2.20 2.40
C ALA A 329 -19.83 2.90 1.46
N ARG A 330 -19.13 3.96 1.92
CA ARG A 330 -18.11 4.64 1.11
C ARG A 330 -16.95 3.69 0.75
N PRO A 331 -16.56 3.62 -0.54
CA PRO A 331 -15.37 2.89 -0.96
C PRO A 331 -14.13 3.52 -0.30
N GLY A 332 -13.30 2.71 0.36
CA GLY A 332 -12.04 3.15 0.97
C GLY A 332 -12.03 3.31 2.49
N ARG A 333 -12.97 2.72 3.23
CA ARG A 333 -12.77 2.48 4.68
C ARG A 333 -11.96 1.20 4.88
N PRO A 334 -10.66 1.24 5.24
CA PRO A 334 -10.03 0.11 5.88
C PRO A 334 -10.55 0.04 7.32
N TRP A 335 -11.58 -0.78 7.57
CA TRP A 335 -11.94 -1.18 8.94
C TRP A 335 -10.84 -2.00 9.64
N CYS A 336 -9.71 -2.26 8.95
CA CYS A 336 -8.51 -2.89 9.50
C CYS A 336 -7.44 -1.91 10.03
N ALA A 337 -7.63 -0.59 10.00
CA ALA A 337 -6.60 0.33 10.49
C ALA A 337 -6.51 0.43 12.03
N SER A 338 -7.49 -0.08 12.80
CA SER A 338 -7.50 0.06 14.26
C SER A 338 -7.10 -1.20 15.06
N HIS A 339 -6.99 -2.38 14.45
CA HIS A 339 -6.71 -3.63 15.20
C HIS A 339 -5.46 -4.41 14.77
N LEU A 340 -4.65 -3.90 13.84
CA LEU A 340 -3.40 -4.55 13.41
C LEU A 340 -2.16 -3.63 13.49
N CYS A 341 -2.18 -2.62 14.37
CA CYS A 341 -0.96 -1.93 14.76
C CYS A 341 -0.27 -2.74 15.87
N GLY A 342 0.36 -3.85 15.48
CA GLY A 342 1.32 -4.54 16.33
C GLY A 342 2.59 -3.69 16.52
N PRO A 343 3.31 -3.83 17.65
CA PRO A 343 4.39 -2.92 18.05
C PRO A 343 5.69 -3.06 17.25
N ARG A 344 5.66 -3.61 16.03
CA ARG A 344 6.84 -3.68 15.15
C ARG A 344 6.54 -2.98 13.84
N GLY A 345 7.15 -1.81 13.71
CA GLY A 345 7.04 -0.92 12.57
C GLY A 345 7.28 -1.62 11.25
N GLY A 346 6.29 -1.49 10.39
CA GLY A 346 6.37 -1.75 8.96
C GLY A 346 5.18 -1.06 8.33
N LEU A 347 5.38 0.15 7.83
CA LEU A 347 4.41 0.80 6.95
C LEU A 347 4.19 -0.11 5.73
N GLN A 348 3.14 -0.92 5.76
CA GLN A 348 2.56 -1.51 4.55
C GLN A 348 1.14 -0.96 4.41
N CYS A 349 1.05 0.32 4.08
CA CYS A 349 -0.07 0.84 3.30
C CYS A 349 0.25 0.60 1.83
N LEU A 350 -0.16 -0.55 1.32
CA LEU A 350 -0.38 -0.84 -0.10
C LEU A 350 -1.52 -1.84 -0.20
#